data_AF-A0A9X2NJR7-F1
#
_entry.id   AF-A0A9X2NJR7-F1
#
_cell.length_a   1.000
_cell.length_b   1.000
_cell.length_c   1.000
_cell.angle_alpha   90.00
_cell.angle_beta   90.00
_cell.angle_gamma   90.00
#
_symmetry.space_group_name_H-M   'P 1'
#
loop_
_entity.id
_entity.type
_entity.pdbx_description
1 polymer ?
#
loop_
_entity_poly.entity_id
_entity_poly.type
_entity_poly.pdbx_seq_one_letter_code
_entity_poly.pdbx_strand_id
1 'polypeptide(L)'
;MIMTATQLRPAFPGRFRVTVAKVTTPGDLPRTPLSRLLEEISWEGRSVVKYRDGGRGKENVLTAEVLTALDYLPRGSYLGNVLRHAHGAPGAVARAAEEAEDASVVFLPDEYVLSRTARGKADLVVQPDATITGLSSLVLVEAKAIRAGTFGPEQLAREYFAVTAAAGERMPLLLLILGAAPPVAIRGRSGRFGIAEAVATNLEAVYAKAARHPWPLAELQARVTESCAWLTWAEVADLVTAEHERGRHSGTFAAGTVDRLVATITRAVHWHG
;
A
#
# COMPACT_ATOMS: atom_id res chain seq x y z
N MET A 1 -59.41 8.77 6.47
CA MET A 1 -58.43 8.98 7.56
C MET A 1 -58.32 7.64 8.26
N ILE A 2 -57.31 6.78 8.07
CA ILE A 2 -55.87 6.96 7.94
C ILE A 2 -55.34 5.95 6.90
N MET A 3 -54.50 6.42 5.96
CA MET A 3 -53.66 5.56 5.12
C MET A 3 -52.53 5.00 5.96
N THR A 4 -52.26 3.70 5.90
CA THR A 4 -51.00 3.12 6.37
C THR A 4 -50.24 2.57 5.17
N ALA A 5 -49.07 3.16 4.96
CA ALA A 5 -48.20 2.92 3.83
C ALA A 5 -47.48 1.57 3.97
N THR A 6 -47.58 0.77 2.91
CA THR A 6 -46.74 -0.39 2.63
C THR A 6 -45.28 0.08 2.53
N GLN A 7 -44.43 -0.26 3.52
CA GLN A 7 -42.99 -0.08 3.40
C GLN A 7 -42.42 -1.08 2.39
N LEU A 8 -42.20 -0.59 1.17
CA LEU A 8 -41.35 -1.23 0.18
C LEU A 8 -39.90 -1.25 0.69
N ARG A 9 -39.36 -2.44 0.96
CA ARG A 9 -37.91 -2.65 1.10
C ARG A 9 -37.26 -2.46 -0.27
N PRO A 10 -36.19 -1.66 -0.43
CA PRO A 10 -35.38 -1.74 -1.63
C PRO A 10 -34.55 -3.03 -1.57
N ALA A 11 -34.77 -3.91 -2.56
CA ALA A 11 -33.88 -5.01 -2.85
C ALA A 11 -32.57 -4.45 -3.41
N PHE A 12 -31.47 -4.57 -2.69
CA PHE A 12 -30.12 -4.36 -3.23
C PHE A 12 -29.61 -5.69 -3.80
N PRO A 13 -29.38 -5.82 -5.12
CA PRO A 13 -28.72 -6.98 -5.66
C PRO A 13 -27.20 -6.78 -5.67
N GLY A 14 -26.48 -7.81 -5.20
CA GLY A 14 -25.10 -8.07 -5.62
C GLY A 14 -24.02 -7.71 -4.61
N ARG A 15 -23.46 -8.73 -3.96
CA ARG A 15 -22.10 -8.65 -3.37
C ARG A 15 -21.11 -8.41 -4.52
N PHE A 16 -20.50 -7.24 -4.56
CA PHE A 16 -19.41 -6.93 -5.48
C PHE A 16 -18.15 -7.68 -5.02
N ARG A 17 -17.56 -8.49 -5.90
CA ARG A 17 -16.37 -9.29 -5.60
C ARG A 17 -15.21 -8.79 -6.45
N VAL A 18 -14.34 -7.97 -5.88
CA VAL A 18 -12.97 -7.86 -6.37
C VAL A 18 -12.36 -9.24 -6.17
N THR A 19 -12.07 -9.94 -7.26
CA THR A 19 -11.55 -11.31 -7.17
C THR A 19 -10.04 -11.24 -7.12
N VAL A 20 -9.48 -11.40 -5.91
CA VAL A 20 -8.06 -11.74 -5.75
C VAL A 20 -7.85 -13.09 -6.41
N ALA A 21 -7.02 -13.15 -7.44
CA ALA A 21 -6.77 -14.39 -8.17
C ALA A 21 -5.93 -15.33 -7.29
N LYS A 22 -6.57 -16.24 -6.55
CA LYS A 22 -5.87 -17.36 -5.91
C LYS A 22 -5.42 -18.35 -6.98
N VAL A 23 -4.15 -18.30 -7.35
CA VAL A 23 -3.45 -19.45 -7.94
C VAL A 23 -2.76 -20.16 -6.79
N THR A 24 -3.42 -21.17 -6.23
CA THR A 24 -2.79 -22.08 -5.24
C THR A 24 -2.51 -23.41 -5.91
N THR A 25 -1.24 -23.80 -5.97
CA THR A 25 -0.83 -25.12 -6.45
C THR A 25 -0.65 -26.02 -5.23
N PRO A 26 -1.02 -27.31 -5.25
CA PRO A 26 -0.84 -28.19 -4.11
C PRO A 26 0.65 -28.30 -3.74
N GLY A 27 1.03 -27.82 -2.55
CA GLY A 27 2.42 -27.74 -2.08
C GLY A 27 2.86 -26.35 -1.58
N ASP A 28 1.97 -25.35 -1.61
CA ASP A 28 2.25 -23.97 -1.20
C ASP A 28 2.71 -23.88 0.27
N LEU A 29 4.03 -23.87 0.49
CA LEU A 29 4.62 -23.28 1.68
C LEU A 29 4.11 -21.83 1.82
N PRO A 30 3.98 -21.29 3.04
CA PRO A 30 3.60 -19.89 3.23
C PRO A 30 4.52 -18.99 2.38
N ARG A 31 3.93 -18.18 1.49
CA ARG A 31 4.67 -17.23 0.67
C ARG A 31 5.29 -16.16 1.58
N THR A 32 6.55 -16.36 1.95
CA THR A 32 7.33 -15.37 2.71
C THR A 32 7.65 -14.16 1.82
N PRO A 33 7.90 -12.97 2.40
CA PRO A 33 8.33 -11.79 1.64
C PRO A 33 9.55 -12.10 0.75
N LEU A 34 10.50 -12.90 1.25
CA LEU A 34 11.66 -13.34 0.48
C LEU A 34 11.27 -14.22 -0.71
N SER A 35 10.39 -15.21 -0.51
CA SER A 35 9.95 -16.07 -1.62
C SER A 35 9.26 -15.27 -2.73
N ARG A 36 8.47 -14.25 -2.35
CA ARG A 36 7.82 -13.34 -3.29
C ARG A 36 8.80 -12.45 -4.03
N LEU A 37 9.78 -11.89 -3.32
CA LEU A 37 10.82 -11.09 -3.93
C LEU A 37 11.65 -11.93 -4.94
N LEU A 38 11.98 -13.18 -4.59
CA LEU A 38 12.67 -14.09 -5.50
C LEU A 38 11.83 -14.44 -6.73
N GLU A 39 10.52 -14.63 -6.56
CA GLU A 39 9.57 -14.79 -7.66
C GLU A 39 9.60 -13.56 -8.59
N GLU A 40 9.43 -12.35 -8.06
CA GLU A 40 9.51 -11.09 -8.83
C GLU A 40 10.84 -10.94 -9.58
N ILE A 41 11.97 -11.20 -8.90
CA ILE A 41 13.30 -11.15 -9.50
C ILE A 41 13.44 -12.15 -10.66
N SER A 42 12.80 -13.32 -10.57
CA SER A 42 12.87 -14.33 -11.63
C SER A 42 12.23 -13.86 -12.94
N TRP A 43 11.25 -12.95 -12.88
CA TRP A 43 10.57 -12.39 -14.06
C TRP A 43 11.35 -11.25 -14.74
N GLU A 44 12.36 -10.69 -14.08
CA GLU A 44 13.19 -9.58 -14.60
C GLU A 44 14.14 -9.99 -15.74
N GLY A 45 14.30 -11.29 -15.99
CA GLY A 45 15.10 -11.83 -17.08
C GLY A 45 16.52 -11.28 -17.09
N ARG A 46 16.93 -10.61 -18.18
CA ARG A 46 18.29 -10.03 -18.29
C ARG A 46 18.57 -8.92 -17.27
N SER A 47 17.54 -8.28 -16.71
CA SER A 47 17.70 -7.23 -15.69
C SER A 47 18.03 -7.79 -14.30
N VAL A 48 18.00 -9.11 -14.12
CA VAL A 48 18.37 -9.79 -12.85
C VAL A 48 19.76 -9.39 -12.35
N VAL A 49 20.68 -9.05 -13.26
CA VAL A 49 22.04 -8.60 -12.92
C VAL A 49 22.07 -7.33 -12.06
N LYS A 50 20.99 -6.53 -12.09
CA LYS A 50 20.84 -5.34 -11.25
C LYS A 50 20.54 -5.68 -9.78
N TYR A 51 20.28 -6.95 -9.47
CA TYR A 51 20.12 -7.46 -8.10
C TYR A 51 21.42 -8.04 -7.52
N ARG A 52 22.53 -7.98 -8.27
CA ARG A 52 23.87 -8.25 -7.72
C ARG A 52 24.17 -7.27 -6.60
N ASP A 53 25.07 -7.67 -5.71
CA ASP A 53 25.44 -6.91 -4.50
C ASP A 53 24.23 -6.56 -3.62
N GLY A 54 23.25 -7.46 -3.54
CA GLY A 54 22.05 -7.30 -2.72
C GLY A 54 20.99 -6.37 -3.33
N GLY A 55 21.15 -5.89 -4.57
CA GLY A 55 20.11 -5.08 -5.24
C GLY A 55 20.05 -3.63 -4.76
N ARG A 56 21.20 -3.02 -4.48
CA ARG A 56 21.28 -1.61 -4.09
C ARG A 56 20.49 -0.70 -5.03
N GLY A 57 19.67 0.17 -4.46
CA GLY A 57 18.83 1.12 -5.19
C GLY A 57 17.60 0.50 -5.88
N LYS A 58 17.34 -0.79 -5.69
CA LYS A 58 16.09 -1.43 -6.12
C LYS A 58 14.97 -1.16 -5.11
N GLU A 59 13.85 -0.67 -5.64
CA GLU A 59 12.65 -0.32 -4.89
C GLU A 59 12.10 -1.54 -4.12
N ASN A 60 11.80 -2.64 -4.81
CA ASN A 60 11.24 -3.84 -4.18
C ASN A 60 12.15 -4.45 -3.11
N VAL A 61 13.48 -4.31 -3.25
CA VAL A 61 14.43 -4.77 -2.24
C VAL A 61 14.36 -3.88 -1.00
N LEU A 62 14.45 -2.56 -1.17
CA LEU A 62 14.32 -1.60 -0.05
C LEU A 62 13.00 -1.80 0.69
N THR A 63 11.90 -1.92 -0.06
CA THR A 63 10.57 -2.14 0.49
C THR A 63 10.51 -3.44 1.27
N ALA A 64 11.04 -4.54 0.72
CA ALA A 64 11.08 -5.82 1.42
C ALA A 64 11.93 -5.74 2.69
N GLU A 65 13.12 -5.17 2.66
CA GLU A 65 14.01 -5.06 3.83
C GLU A 65 13.38 -4.22 4.96
N VAL A 66 12.90 -3.02 4.62
CA VAL A 66 12.36 -2.09 5.60
C VAL A 66 11.04 -2.59 6.17
N LEU A 67 10.07 -2.91 5.31
CA LEU A 67 8.75 -3.28 5.78
C LEU A 67 8.79 -4.63 6.52
N THR A 68 9.64 -5.60 6.09
CA THR A 68 9.75 -6.89 6.80
C THR A 68 10.31 -6.67 8.20
N ALA A 69 11.36 -5.87 8.34
CA ALA A 69 11.90 -5.54 9.65
C ALA A 69 10.88 -4.79 10.52
N LEU A 70 10.10 -3.88 9.92
CA LEU A 70 9.05 -3.14 10.62
C LEU A 70 7.90 -4.06 11.10
N ASP A 71 7.57 -5.09 10.33
CA ASP A 71 6.54 -6.08 10.66
C ASP A 71 6.90 -6.95 11.86
N TYR A 72 8.20 -7.21 12.08
CA TYR A 72 8.71 -7.99 13.22
C TYR A 72 8.96 -7.16 14.49
N LEU A 73 8.93 -5.82 14.39
CA LEU A 73 8.97 -4.94 15.56
C LEU A 73 7.61 -4.93 16.26
N PRO A 74 7.52 -4.57 17.57
CA PRO A 74 6.24 -4.34 18.25
C PRO A 74 5.39 -3.32 17.50
N ARG A 75 4.44 -3.80 16.69
CA ARG A 75 3.88 -3.01 15.59
C ARG A 75 3.09 -1.81 16.08
N GLY A 76 2.36 -1.90 17.20
CA GLY A 76 1.65 -0.76 17.77
C GLY A 76 2.59 0.40 18.15
N SER A 77 3.81 0.07 18.62
CA SER A 77 4.83 1.07 18.97
C SER A 77 5.59 1.58 17.74
N TYR A 78 5.92 0.70 16.79
CA TYR A 78 6.73 1.05 15.61
C TYR A 78 5.90 1.33 14.36
N LEU A 79 5.27 0.31 13.75
CA LEU A 79 4.43 0.47 12.56
C LEU A 79 3.29 1.47 12.77
N GLY A 80 2.57 1.39 13.89
CA GLY A 80 1.53 2.33 14.27
C GLY A 80 2.07 3.75 14.46
N ASN A 81 3.32 3.92 14.92
CA ASN A 81 3.95 5.24 14.99
C ASN A 81 4.31 5.78 13.60
N VAL A 82 4.82 4.94 12.71
CA VAL A 82 5.08 5.30 11.31
C VAL A 82 3.79 5.73 10.62
N LEU A 83 2.71 4.95 10.76
CA LEU A 83 1.41 5.28 10.20
C LEU A 83 0.88 6.61 10.75
N ARG A 84 0.88 6.81 12.07
CA ARG A 84 0.40 8.06 12.73
C ARG A 84 1.03 9.35 12.19
N HIS A 85 2.26 9.26 11.69
CA HIS A 85 3.00 10.42 11.18
C HIS A 85 2.92 10.56 9.66
N ALA A 86 2.16 9.72 8.96
CA ALA A 86 1.88 9.91 7.55
C ALA A 86 1.07 11.20 7.33
N HIS A 87 1.38 11.90 6.24
CA HIS A 87 0.77 13.16 5.85
C HIS A 87 -0.44 12.93 4.95
N GLY A 88 -1.61 13.44 5.34
CA GLY A 88 -2.87 13.29 4.61
C GLY A 88 -3.78 12.19 5.20
N ALA A 89 -5.05 12.17 4.78
CA ALA A 89 -6.04 11.18 5.20
C ALA A 89 -6.07 10.89 6.73
N PRO A 90 -6.18 11.92 7.61
CA PRO A 90 -5.96 11.75 9.05
C PRO A 90 -6.87 10.70 9.70
N GLY A 91 -8.13 10.58 9.25
CA GLY A 91 -9.05 9.56 9.76
C GLY A 91 -8.64 8.13 9.40
N ALA A 92 -8.25 7.90 8.15
CA ALA A 92 -7.81 6.59 7.67
C ALA A 92 -6.45 6.20 8.27
N VAL A 93 -5.53 7.16 8.37
CA VAL A 93 -4.23 7.02 9.03
C VAL A 93 -4.39 6.65 10.51
N ALA A 94 -5.22 7.40 11.25
CA ALA A 94 -5.45 7.15 12.66
C ALA A 94 -5.99 5.73 12.88
N ARG A 95 -6.97 5.30 12.06
CA ARG A 95 -7.53 3.96 12.20
C ARG A 95 -6.53 2.85 11.86
N ALA A 96 -5.79 2.99 10.78
CA ALA A 96 -4.76 2.01 10.41
C ALA A 96 -3.69 1.88 11.49
N ALA A 97 -3.32 2.99 12.13
CA ALA A 97 -2.34 3.00 13.20
C ALA A 97 -2.84 2.37 14.51
N GLU A 98 -4.10 2.61 14.88
CA GLU A 98 -4.75 1.99 16.05
C GLU A 98 -4.76 0.46 15.93
N GLU A 99 -4.96 -0.06 14.72
CA GLU A 99 -5.06 -1.50 14.43
C GLU A 99 -3.71 -2.16 14.12
N ALA A 100 -2.59 -1.42 14.15
CA ALA A 100 -1.31 -1.88 13.63
C ALA A 100 -0.76 -3.16 14.29
N GLU A 101 -1.03 -3.37 15.59
CA GLU A 101 -0.59 -4.57 16.31
C GLU A 101 -1.23 -5.85 15.74
N ASP A 102 -2.55 -5.81 15.58
CA ASP A 102 -3.37 -6.95 15.16
C ASP A 102 -3.52 -7.07 13.63
N ALA A 103 -3.00 -6.10 12.87
CA ALA A 103 -3.12 -6.09 11.43
C ALA A 103 -2.32 -7.21 10.76
N SER A 104 -2.87 -7.74 9.66
CA SER A 104 -2.15 -8.63 8.75
C SER A 104 -1.35 -7.80 7.76
N VAL A 105 -0.03 -7.95 7.75
CA VAL A 105 0.86 -7.36 6.74
C VAL A 105 1.22 -8.43 5.72
N VAL A 106 0.98 -8.13 4.44
CA VAL A 106 1.33 -9.03 3.33
C VAL A 106 2.16 -8.26 2.31
N PHE A 107 3.31 -8.83 1.96
CA PHE A 107 4.28 -8.25 1.04
C PHE A 107 4.09 -8.83 -0.34
N LEU A 108 4.13 -7.96 -1.36
CA LEU A 108 3.87 -8.32 -2.74
C LEU A 108 2.61 -9.22 -2.82
N PRO A 109 1.44 -8.76 -2.34
CA PRO A 109 0.20 -9.51 -2.38
C PRO A 109 -0.19 -9.84 -3.84
N ASP A 110 -1.18 -10.71 -3.98
CA ASP A 110 -1.73 -11.03 -5.30
C ASP A 110 -2.35 -9.80 -5.96
N GLU A 111 -2.36 -9.79 -7.29
CA GLU A 111 -2.86 -8.68 -8.09
C GLU A 111 -4.36 -8.40 -7.85
N TYR A 112 -4.69 -7.12 -7.74
CA TYR A 112 -6.04 -6.59 -7.85
C TYR A 112 -6.41 -6.42 -9.32
N VAL A 113 -7.29 -7.30 -9.81
CA VAL A 113 -7.79 -7.21 -11.18
C VAL A 113 -8.92 -6.18 -11.24
N LEU A 114 -8.62 -5.02 -11.84
CA LEU A 114 -9.57 -3.93 -12.01
C LEU A 114 -10.48 -4.14 -13.22
N SER A 115 -9.99 -4.74 -14.31
CA SER A 115 -10.82 -5.14 -15.44
C SER A 115 -10.29 -6.38 -16.14
N ARG A 116 -11.17 -7.02 -16.92
CA ARG A 116 -10.85 -8.17 -17.75
C ARG A 116 -11.28 -7.89 -19.19
N THR A 117 -10.47 -8.34 -20.12
CA THR A 117 -10.82 -8.38 -21.55
C THR A 117 -12.07 -9.23 -21.79
N ALA A 118 -12.69 -9.09 -22.96
CA ALA A 118 -13.82 -9.96 -23.38
C ALA A 118 -13.49 -11.45 -23.35
N ARG A 119 -12.21 -11.83 -23.41
CA ARG A 119 -11.71 -13.21 -23.31
C ARG A 119 -11.38 -13.63 -21.87
N GLY A 120 -11.74 -12.82 -20.86
CA GLY A 120 -11.54 -13.11 -19.44
C GLY A 120 -10.13 -12.88 -18.90
N LYS A 121 -9.14 -12.54 -19.76
CA LYS A 121 -7.78 -12.19 -19.34
C LYS A 121 -7.78 -10.85 -18.60
N ALA A 122 -7.04 -10.75 -17.49
CA ALA A 122 -6.84 -9.49 -16.78
C ALA A 122 -6.23 -8.45 -17.73
N ASP A 123 -6.85 -7.27 -17.77
CA ASP A 123 -6.49 -6.19 -18.70
C ASP A 123 -5.91 -4.99 -17.93
N LEU A 124 -6.56 -4.64 -16.82
CA LEU A 124 -6.09 -3.63 -15.89
C LEU A 124 -5.87 -4.27 -14.52
N VAL A 125 -4.62 -4.24 -14.04
CA VAL A 125 -4.22 -4.82 -12.76
C VAL A 125 -3.43 -3.83 -11.92
N VAL A 126 -3.46 -4.03 -10.61
CA VAL A 126 -2.65 -3.34 -9.61
C VAL A 126 -2.03 -4.38 -8.70
N GLN A 127 -0.72 -4.31 -8.51
CA GLN A 127 0.00 -5.09 -7.50
C GLN A 127 0.68 -4.08 -6.58
N PRO A 128 0.11 -3.81 -5.39
CA PRO A 128 0.76 -2.92 -4.43
C PRO A 128 2.00 -3.62 -3.86
N ASP A 129 2.95 -2.84 -3.34
CA ASP A 129 4.16 -3.41 -2.72
C ASP A 129 3.85 -4.14 -1.41
N ALA A 130 2.85 -3.65 -0.66
CA ALA A 130 2.32 -4.33 0.51
C ALA A 130 0.85 -4.00 0.75
N THR A 131 0.19 -4.85 1.52
CA THR A 131 -1.11 -4.57 2.14
C THR A 131 -1.01 -4.65 3.65
N ILE A 132 -1.65 -3.73 4.35
CA ILE A 132 -1.87 -3.81 5.79
C ILE A 132 -3.39 -3.90 6.00
N THR A 133 -3.85 -5.03 6.51
CA THR A 133 -5.28 -5.31 6.70
C THR A 133 -5.60 -5.38 8.17
N GLY A 134 -6.31 -4.38 8.67
CA GLY A 134 -6.92 -4.39 10.01
C GLY A 134 -8.39 -4.79 9.95
N LEU A 135 -9.04 -4.73 11.12
CA LEU A 135 -10.47 -5.05 11.25
C LEU A 135 -11.35 -4.03 10.49
N SER A 136 -11.03 -2.74 10.62
CA SER A 136 -11.78 -1.64 10.02
C SER A 136 -10.96 -0.78 9.07
N SER A 137 -9.72 -1.16 8.76
CA SER A 137 -8.86 -0.49 7.79
C SER A 137 -8.31 -1.45 6.72
N LEU A 138 -8.15 -0.93 5.49
CA LEU A 138 -7.38 -1.58 4.43
C LEU A 138 -6.38 -0.57 3.87
N VAL A 139 -5.10 -0.85 4.06
CA VAL A 139 -4.02 -0.04 3.50
C VAL A 139 -3.41 -0.76 2.30
N LEU A 140 -3.32 -0.08 1.16
CA LEU A 140 -2.40 -0.43 0.09
C LEU A 140 -1.17 0.46 0.21
N VAL A 141 0.00 -0.17 0.27
CA VAL A 141 1.29 0.53 0.33
C VAL A 141 1.91 0.51 -1.06
N GLU A 142 2.23 1.70 -1.56
CA GLU A 142 3.03 1.88 -2.77
C GLU A 142 4.30 2.63 -2.38
N ALA A 143 5.43 2.00 -2.58
CA ALA A 143 6.74 2.56 -2.34
C ALA A 143 7.33 3.10 -3.64
N LYS A 144 8.19 4.11 -3.55
CA LYS A 144 9.05 4.57 -4.63
C LYS A 144 10.48 4.57 -4.16
N ALA A 145 11.44 4.29 -5.04
CA ALA A 145 12.85 4.37 -4.70
C ALA A 145 13.23 5.72 -4.04
N ILE A 146 14.26 5.72 -3.21
CA ILE A 146 14.76 6.93 -2.52
C ILE A 146 15.18 8.00 -3.53
N ARG A 147 15.76 7.58 -4.65
CA ARG A 147 16.13 8.49 -5.73
C ARG A 147 14.89 8.93 -6.51
N ALA A 148 14.93 10.15 -7.03
CA ALA A 148 13.81 10.75 -7.76
C ALA A 148 13.27 9.80 -8.84
N GLY A 149 12.03 9.36 -8.64
CA GLY A 149 11.27 8.52 -9.56
C GLY A 149 10.15 9.29 -10.23
N THR A 150 9.51 8.66 -11.21
CA THR A 150 8.33 9.19 -11.89
C THR A 150 7.27 8.11 -11.92
N PHE A 151 6.05 8.44 -11.49
CA PHE A 151 4.93 7.52 -11.53
C PHE A 151 4.51 7.23 -12.97
N GLY A 152 4.02 6.01 -13.20
CA GLY A 152 3.36 5.68 -14.46
C GLY A 152 2.12 6.58 -14.67
N PRO A 153 1.67 6.80 -15.93
CA PRO A 153 0.61 7.76 -16.24
C PRO A 153 -0.67 7.58 -15.42
N GLU A 154 -1.16 6.35 -15.28
CA GLU A 154 -2.40 6.03 -14.55
C GLU A 154 -2.13 5.37 -13.19
N GLN A 155 -0.87 5.28 -12.77
CA GLN A 155 -0.46 4.42 -11.66
C GLN A 155 -1.21 4.73 -10.35
N LEU A 156 -1.09 5.96 -9.85
CA LEU A 156 -1.72 6.40 -8.60
C LEU A 156 -3.26 6.31 -8.66
N ALA A 157 -3.85 6.62 -9.82
CA ALA A 157 -5.29 6.52 -10.01
C ALA A 157 -5.78 5.06 -9.93
N ARG A 158 -5.02 4.12 -10.48
CA ARG A 158 -5.34 2.68 -10.40
C ARG A 158 -5.20 2.15 -8.97
N GLU A 159 -4.14 2.52 -8.26
CA GLU A 159 -3.94 2.11 -6.86
C GLU A 159 -5.03 2.66 -5.94
N TYR A 160 -5.40 3.94 -6.11
CA TYR A 160 -6.51 4.54 -5.38
C TYR A 160 -7.84 3.85 -5.68
N PHE A 161 -8.13 3.59 -6.96
CA PHE A 161 -9.31 2.83 -7.36
C PHE A 161 -9.30 1.41 -6.75
N ALA A 162 -8.14 0.74 -6.73
CA ALA A 162 -8.01 -0.60 -6.18
C ALA A 162 -8.32 -0.65 -4.68
N VAL A 163 -7.74 0.24 -3.89
CA VAL A 163 -7.95 0.23 -2.43
C VAL A 163 -9.40 0.55 -2.06
N THR A 164 -9.99 1.54 -2.73
CA THR A 164 -11.38 1.95 -2.47
C THR A 164 -12.39 0.89 -2.92
N ALA A 165 -12.12 0.20 -4.04
CA ALA A 165 -12.95 -0.92 -4.47
C ALA A 165 -12.82 -2.15 -3.57
N ALA A 166 -11.64 -2.41 -3.01
CA ALA A 166 -11.35 -3.62 -2.25
C ALA A 166 -11.65 -3.51 -0.74
N ALA A 167 -11.72 -2.30 -0.19
CA ALA A 167 -11.89 -2.10 1.25
C ALA A 167 -13.24 -2.64 1.78
N GLY A 168 -14.29 -2.62 0.94
CA GLY A 168 -15.63 -2.99 1.37
C GLY A 168 -16.15 -2.00 2.42
N GLU A 169 -16.44 -2.48 3.62
CA GLU A 169 -16.87 -1.63 4.75
C GLU A 169 -15.69 -1.04 5.54
N ARG A 170 -14.45 -1.47 5.24
CA ARG A 170 -13.24 -0.92 5.87
C ARG A 170 -12.93 0.46 5.31
N MET A 171 -12.19 1.25 6.08
CA MET A 171 -11.65 2.52 5.65
C MET A 171 -10.45 2.30 4.73
N PRO A 172 -10.52 2.73 3.46
CA PRO A 172 -9.42 2.58 2.51
C PRO A 172 -8.31 3.61 2.76
N LEU A 173 -7.07 3.17 2.63
CA LEU A 173 -5.89 4.03 2.66
C LEU A 173 -4.90 3.63 1.58
N LEU A 174 -4.63 4.51 0.62
CA LEU A 174 -3.43 4.45 -0.22
C LEU A 174 -2.31 5.17 0.52
N LEU A 175 -1.31 4.43 0.97
CA LEU A 175 -0.13 4.95 1.64
C LEU A 175 1.05 4.95 0.69
N LEU A 176 1.58 6.13 0.40
CA LEU A 176 2.76 6.29 -0.45
C LEU A 176 4.03 6.42 0.41
N ILE A 177 5.05 5.62 0.15
CA ILE A 177 6.39 5.80 0.75
C ILE A 177 7.34 6.33 -0.31
N LEU A 178 7.81 7.56 -0.15
CA LEU A 178 8.50 8.31 -1.19
C LEU A 178 9.98 8.57 -0.85
N GLY A 179 10.79 8.81 -1.87
CA GLY A 179 12.16 9.29 -1.67
C GLY A 179 12.25 10.74 -1.18
N ALA A 180 11.26 11.56 -1.51
CA ALA A 180 11.13 12.95 -1.08
C ALA A 180 9.67 13.33 -0.95
N ALA A 181 9.38 14.35 -0.13
CA ALA A 181 8.04 14.89 0.01
C ALA A 181 7.48 15.33 -1.36
N PRO A 182 6.15 15.22 -1.58
CA PRO A 182 5.49 15.77 -2.76
C PRO A 182 5.84 17.26 -2.97
N PRO A 183 5.81 17.76 -4.21
CA PRO A 183 5.02 17.25 -5.33
C PRO A 183 5.71 16.14 -6.16
N VAL A 184 4.93 15.28 -6.82
CA VAL A 184 5.41 14.12 -7.59
C VAL A 184 5.32 14.33 -9.10
N ALA A 185 6.15 13.62 -9.87
CA ALA A 185 6.12 13.65 -11.34
C ALA A 185 5.31 12.46 -11.90
N ILE A 186 4.58 12.70 -12.99
CA ILE A 186 3.82 11.69 -13.73
C ILE A 186 4.38 11.59 -15.15
N ARG A 187 4.69 10.37 -15.61
CA ARG A 187 5.29 10.14 -16.93
C ARG A 187 4.36 10.65 -18.02
N GLY A 188 4.92 11.41 -18.97
CA GLY A 188 4.16 11.97 -20.10
C GLY A 188 3.33 13.20 -19.75
N ARG A 189 3.45 13.75 -18.53
CA ARG A 189 2.84 15.03 -18.16
C ARG A 189 3.93 16.02 -17.72
N SER A 190 3.74 17.28 -18.11
CA SER A 190 4.62 18.37 -17.67
C SER A 190 4.22 18.82 -16.26
N GLY A 191 5.19 19.18 -15.42
CA GLY A 191 4.97 19.69 -14.07
C GLY A 191 5.10 18.65 -12.96
N ARG A 192 4.81 19.09 -11.74
CA ARG A 192 4.77 18.26 -10.54
C ARG A 192 3.44 18.51 -9.82
N PHE A 193 2.89 17.46 -9.22
CA PHE A 193 1.52 17.43 -8.73
C PHE A 193 1.48 17.10 -7.24
N GLY A 194 0.54 17.67 -6.52
CA GLY A 194 0.17 17.14 -5.19
C GLY A 194 -0.38 15.72 -5.33
N ILE A 195 -0.37 14.91 -4.26
CA ILE A 195 -0.84 13.51 -4.34
C ILE A 195 -2.30 13.42 -4.79
N ALA A 196 -3.18 14.21 -4.18
CA ALA A 196 -4.61 14.21 -4.53
C ALA A 196 -4.84 14.66 -5.98
N GLU A 197 -4.10 15.67 -6.43
CA GLU A 197 -4.13 16.15 -7.81
C GLU A 197 -3.63 15.06 -8.78
N ALA A 198 -2.53 14.38 -8.46
CA ALA A 198 -1.95 13.32 -9.27
C ALA A 198 -2.91 12.13 -9.46
N VAL A 199 -3.63 11.76 -8.40
CA VAL A 199 -4.71 10.74 -8.45
C VAL A 199 -5.87 11.23 -9.33
N ALA A 200 -6.41 12.41 -9.02
CA ALA A 200 -7.58 12.96 -9.73
C ALA A 200 -7.35 13.09 -11.24
N THR A 201 -6.12 13.43 -11.62
CA THR A 201 -5.67 13.69 -13.00
C THR A 201 -5.94 12.55 -13.99
N ASN A 202 -5.99 11.29 -13.53
CA ASN A 202 -6.27 10.13 -14.39
C ASN A 202 -7.43 9.27 -13.88
N LEU A 203 -8.12 9.70 -12.82
CA LEU A 203 -9.15 8.89 -12.16
C LEU A 203 -10.35 8.60 -13.07
N GLU A 204 -10.80 9.59 -13.85
CA GLU A 204 -11.89 9.40 -14.81
C GLU A 204 -11.54 8.37 -15.90
N ALA A 205 -10.32 8.43 -16.44
CA ALA A 205 -9.84 7.49 -17.45
C ALA A 205 -9.76 6.06 -16.89
N VAL A 206 -9.29 5.90 -15.66
CA VAL A 206 -9.27 4.60 -14.96
C VAL A 206 -10.68 4.10 -14.72
N TYR A 207 -11.58 4.97 -14.22
CA TYR A 207 -12.97 4.63 -13.92
C TYR A 207 -13.73 4.14 -15.17
N ALA A 208 -13.46 4.73 -16.34
CA ALA A 208 -14.07 4.32 -17.60
C ALA A 208 -13.58 2.94 -18.11
N LYS A 209 -12.37 2.53 -17.74
CA LYS A 209 -11.74 1.26 -18.19
C LYS A 209 -11.92 0.12 -17.19
N ALA A 210 -12.06 0.46 -15.91
CA ALA A 210 -12.18 -0.50 -14.83
C ALA A 210 -13.58 -1.15 -14.80
N ALA A 211 -13.69 -2.26 -14.09
CA ALA A 211 -14.98 -2.83 -13.69
C ALA A 211 -15.74 -1.83 -12.81
N ARG A 212 -17.05 -2.06 -12.64
CA ARG A 212 -17.92 -1.18 -11.87
C ARG A 212 -17.40 -0.98 -10.44
N HIS A 213 -17.18 0.28 -10.07
CA HIS A 213 -16.83 0.70 -8.73
C HIS A 213 -18.08 0.78 -7.81
N PRO A 214 -17.97 0.52 -6.50
CA PRO A 214 -19.08 0.68 -5.56
C PRO A 214 -19.61 2.13 -5.47
N TRP A 215 -18.71 3.10 -5.61
CA TRP A 215 -19.03 4.53 -5.57
C TRP A 215 -19.07 5.15 -6.97
N PRO A 216 -19.99 6.10 -7.23
CA PRO A 216 -19.95 6.94 -8.43
C PRO A 216 -18.63 7.73 -8.53
N LEU A 217 -18.21 8.07 -9.75
CA LEU A 217 -16.98 8.82 -10.01
C LEU A 217 -16.87 10.10 -9.18
N ALA A 218 -17.94 10.89 -9.07
CA ALA A 218 -17.94 12.14 -8.31
C ALA A 218 -17.66 11.92 -6.81
N GLU A 219 -18.23 10.88 -6.22
CA GLU A 219 -17.96 10.50 -4.83
C GLU A 219 -16.52 10.00 -4.67
N LEU A 220 -16.05 9.18 -5.62
CA LEU A 220 -14.68 8.70 -5.64
C LEU A 220 -13.67 9.85 -5.76
N GLN A 221 -13.97 10.88 -6.54
CA GLN A 221 -13.13 12.09 -6.65
C GLN A 221 -13.12 12.90 -5.33
N ALA A 222 -14.28 13.04 -4.68
CA ALA A 222 -14.39 13.79 -3.42
C ALA A 222 -13.60 13.16 -2.26
N ARG A 223 -13.47 11.82 -2.26
CA ARG A 223 -12.82 11.06 -1.18
C ARG A 223 -11.30 10.89 -1.31
N VAL A 224 -10.68 11.43 -2.36
CA VAL A 224 -9.23 11.24 -2.62
C VAL A 224 -8.38 11.69 -1.43
N THR A 225 -8.67 12.87 -0.87
CA THR A 225 -7.91 13.43 0.26
C THR A 225 -8.16 12.70 1.59
N GLU A 226 -9.27 11.99 1.70
CA GLU A 226 -9.64 11.18 2.87
C GLU A 226 -8.95 9.81 2.87
N SER A 227 -8.42 9.39 1.73
CA SER A 227 -7.91 8.02 1.52
C SER A 227 -6.47 7.98 1.01
N CYS A 228 -5.81 9.11 0.78
CA CYS A 228 -4.41 9.14 0.34
C CYS A 228 -3.53 9.80 1.41
N ALA A 229 -2.49 9.08 1.83
CA ALA A 229 -1.45 9.59 2.70
C ALA A 229 -0.07 9.31 2.13
N TRP A 230 0.93 10.03 2.62
CA TRP A 230 2.31 9.80 2.23
C TRP A 230 3.28 10.00 3.39
N LEU A 231 4.45 9.38 3.28
CA LEU A 231 5.63 9.65 4.09
C LEU A 231 6.87 9.40 3.23
N THR A 232 8.03 9.75 3.75
CA THR A 232 9.31 9.48 3.10
C THR A 232 10.07 8.34 3.77
N TRP A 233 10.97 7.70 3.03
CA TRP A 233 11.88 6.70 3.63
C TRP A 233 12.74 7.28 4.77
N ALA A 234 13.13 8.54 4.65
CA ALA A 234 13.86 9.25 5.71
C ALA A 234 12.98 9.36 6.97
N GLU A 235 11.72 9.79 6.84
CA GLU A 235 10.79 9.84 7.97
C GLU A 235 10.55 8.46 8.59
N VAL A 236 10.45 7.39 7.80
CA VAL A 236 10.37 6.02 8.34
C VAL A 236 11.57 5.71 9.25
N ALA A 237 12.79 5.96 8.76
CA ALA A 237 14.01 5.70 9.52
C ALA A 237 14.10 6.54 10.80
N ASP A 238 13.76 7.83 10.71
CA ASP A 238 13.79 8.76 11.84
C ASP A 238 12.76 8.37 12.91
N LEU A 239 11.54 8.02 12.51
CA LEU A 239 10.47 7.63 13.42
C LEU A 239 10.77 6.32 14.14
N VAL A 240 11.36 5.35 13.44
CA VAL A 240 11.78 4.06 14.04
C VAL A 240 12.94 4.28 15.01
N THR A 241 13.90 5.13 14.65
CA THR A 241 15.04 5.48 15.52
C THR A 241 14.56 6.20 16.78
N ALA A 242 13.73 7.23 16.63
CA ALA A 242 13.19 7.98 17.75
C ALA A 242 12.33 7.11 18.68
N GLU A 243 11.56 6.16 18.14
CA GLU A 243 10.80 5.21 18.96
C GLU A 243 11.74 4.27 19.74
N HIS A 244 12.82 3.82 19.11
CA HIS A 244 13.82 2.98 19.76
C HIS A 244 14.56 3.72 20.90
N GLU A 245 14.93 4.97 20.70
CA GLU A 245 15.61 5.82 21.69
C GLU A 245 14.77 6.08 22.96
N ARG A 246 13.44 5.92 22.89
CA ARG A 246 12.56 5.97 24.08
C ARG A 246 12.80 4.80 25.04
N GLY A 247 13.58 3.79 24.65
CA GLY A 247 14.08 2.75 25.55
C GLY A 247 13.02 1.79 26.09
N ARG A 248 11.84 1.72 25.46
CA ARG A 248 10.69 0.91 25.94
C ARG A 248 10.98 -0.59 26.04
N HIS A 249 11.99 -1.05 25.29
CA HIS A 249 12.37 -2.48 25.24
C HIS A 249 13.72 -2.76 25.91
N SER A 250 14.36 -1.75 26.50
CA SER A 250 15.64 -1.90 27.20
C SER A 250 15.50 -2.86 28.39
N GLY A 251 16.46 -3.79 28.53
CA GLY A 251 16.46 -4.77 29.63
C GLY A 251 15.49 -5.94 29.46
N THR A 252 14.76 -6.02 28.33
CA THR A 252 13.97 -7.21 27.99
C THR A 252 14.80 -8.26 27.27
N PHE A 253 14.37 -9.53 27.28
CA PHE A 253 15.02 -10.59 26.50
C PHE A 253 14.99 -10.33 24.99
N ALA A 254 14.09 -9.46 24.52
CA ALA A 254 13.92 -9.11 23.11
C ALA A 254 14.77 -7.90 22.67
N ALA A 255 15.44 -7.20 23.60
CA ALA A 255 16.16 -5.95 23.33
C ALA A 255 17.14 -6.09 22.15
N GLY A 256 18.02 -7.08 22.18
CA GLY A 256 19.00 -7.28 21.10
C GLY A 256 18.37 -7.64 19.74
N THR A 257 17.15 -8.18 19.71
CA THR A 257 16.42 -8.39 18.44
C THR A 257 15.82 -7.08 17.93
N VAL A 258 15.23 -6.28 18.82
CA VAL A 258 14.73 -4.94 18.49
C VAL A 258 15.86 -4.08 17.93
N ASP A 259 17.03 -4.05 18.58
CA ASP A 259 18.22 -3.30 18.14
C ASP A 259 18.61 -3.68 16.70
N ARG A 260 18.65 -4.98 16.41
CA ARG A 260 19.00 -5.49 15.08
C ARG A 260 17.98 -5.12 14.01
N LEU A 261 16.69 -5.18 14.34
CA LEU A 261 15.61 -4.83 13.40
C LEU A 261 15.60 -3.32 13.10
N VAL A 262 15.70 -2.48 14.13
CA VAL A 262 15.85 -1.03 13.98
C VAL A 262 17.06 -0.69 13.14
N ALA A 263 18.22 -1.30 13.43
CA ALA A 263 19.43 -1.08 12.67
C ALA A 263 19.34 -1.63 11.23
N THR A 264 18.50 -2.64 10.97
CA THR A 264 18.25 -3.14 9.61
C THR A 264 17.50 -2.09 8.80
N ILE A 265 16.44 -1.50 9.36
CA ILE A 265 15.66 -0.44 8.72
C ILE A 265 16.55 0.76 8.39
N THR A 266 17.29 1.27 9.37
CA THR A 266 18.10 2.48 9.18
C THR A 266 19.26 2.26 8.21
N ARG A 267 19.93 1.11 8.27
CA ARG A 267 20.98 0.75 7.29
C ARG A 267 20.41 0.57 5.89
N ALA A 268 19.25 -0.06 5.72
CA ALA A 268 18.61 -0.25 4.42
C ALA A 268 18.32 1.11 3.77
N VAL A 269 17.65 2.02 4.49
CA VAL A 269 17.37 3.38 4.00
C VAL A 269 18.66 4.12 3.62
N HIS A 270 19.70 4.07 4.46
CA HIS A 270 20.97 4.70 4.16
C HIS A 270 21.68 4.10 2.95
N TRP A 271 21.69 2.77 2.83
CA TRP A 271 22.40 2.06 1.77
C TRP A 271 21.73 2.23 0.40
N HIS A 272 20.41 2.32 0.36
CA HIS A 272 19.64 2.52 -0.88
C HIS A 272 19.59 3.98 -1.38
N GLY A 273 19.89 4.97 -0.52
CA GLY A 273 20.13 6.36 -0.95
C GLY A 273 21.32 6.48 -1.90
#